data_AF-A0ABC8RCP6-F1
#
_entry.id   AF-A0ABC8RCP6-F1
#
_cell.length_a   1.000
_cell.length_b   1.000
_cell.length_c   1.000
_cell.angle_alpha   90.00
_cell.angle_beta   90.00
_cell.angle_gamma   90.00
#
_symmetry.space_group_name_H-M   'P 1'
#
loop_
_entity.id
_entity.type
_entity.pdbx_description
1 polymer ?
#
loop_
_entity_poly.entity_id
_entity_poly.type
_entity_poly.pdbx_seq_one_letter_code
_entity_poly.pdbx_strand_id
1 'polypeptide(L)'
;MEKKGCDQYVPQKAQSIPKAAVIDELEKNLQLLPLHVEASRMTLHRFGNTSSSSIWYELAYTEAKGRMRKGNRVWQIAFGSGFKCNSAVWKALRNVKPSANSPWEDCIHKYPVQIAA
;
A
#
# COMPACT_ATOMS: atom_id res chain seq x y z
N MET A 1 11.24 21.21 -15.34
CA MET A 1 10.33 20.08 -15.61
C MET A 1 8.92 20.59 -15.48
N GLU A 2 8.18 20.62 -16.58
CA GLU A 2 6.86 21.25 -16.68
C GLU A 2 5.77 20.19 -16.52
N LYS A 3 4.86 20.38 -15.56
CA LYS A 3 3.73 19.48 -15.30
C LYS A 3 2.55 19.90 -16.18
N LYS A 4 2.08 19.03 -17.07
CA LYS A 4 0.75 19.17 -17.69
C LYS A 4 -0.26 18.39 -16.85
N GLY A 5 -1.09 19.11 -16.10
CA GLY A 5 -2.18 18.55 -15.29
C GLY A 5 -3.47 18.47 -16.11
N CYS A 6 -4.21 17.37 -15.95
CA CYS A 6 -5.59 17.26 -16.36
C CYS A 6 -6.41 17.11 -15.07
N ASP A 7 -7.07 18.18 -14.65
CA ASP A 7 -7.90 18.19 -13.45
C ASP A 7 -9.31 17.71 -13.80
N GLN A 8 -9.77 16.64 -13.15
CA GLN A 8 -11.19 16.27 -13.10
C GLN A 8 -11.73 16.55 -11.70
N TYR A 9 -12.69 17.46 -11.62
CA TYR A 9 -13.42 17.84 -10.41
C TYR A 9 -14.62 16.90 -10.20
N VAL A 10 -14.75 16.32 -9.00
CA VAL A 10 -15.93 15.57 -8.53
C VAL A 10 -16.32 16.14 -7.15
N PRO A 11 -17.60 16.49 -6.91
CA PRO A 11 -18.00 17.30 -5.76
C PRO A 11 -18.08 16.54 -4.43
N GLN A 12 -17.91 17.31 -3.36
CA GLN A 12 -17.71 16.91 -1.96
C GLN A 12 -18.93 16.26 -1.29
N LYS A 13 -18.74 15.04 -0.76
CA LYS A 13 -19.27 14.64 0.56
C LYS A 13 -18.10 14.14 1.40
N ALA A 14 -17.69 14.93 2.38
CA ALA A 14 -16.67 14.57 3.35
C ALA A 14 -17.26 13.52 4.31
N GLN A 15 -17.16 12.25 3.93
CA GLN A 15 -17.18 11.14 4.86
C GLN A 15 -15.72 10.72 4.98
N SER A 16 -15.12 10.88 6.16
CA SER A 16 -13.81 10.29 6.44
C SER A 16 -13.98 8.77 6.49
N ILE A 17 -13.95 8.13 5.33
CA ILE A 17 -14.01 6.68 5.22
C ILE A 17 -12.82 6.12 6.03
N PRO A 18 -13.03 5.20 6.99
CA PRO A 18 -11.93 4.57 7.71
C PRO A 18 -10.90 4.02 6.73
N LYS A 19 -9.60 4.13 7.03
CA LYS A 19 -8.56 3.66 6.09
C LYS A 19 -8.69 2.17 5.75
N ALA A 20 -9.17 1.36 6.70
CA ALA A 20 -9.52 -0.03 6.44
C ALA A 20 -10.62 -0.15 5.36
N ALA A 21 -11.70 0.64 5.49
CA ALA A 21 -12.77 0.68 4.50
C ALA A 21 -12.32 1.19 3.12
N VAL A 22 -11.32 2.08 3.05
CA VAL A 22 -10.70 2.46 1.77
C VAL A 22 -10.00 1.27 1.11
N ILE A 23 -9.28 0.46 1.90
CA ILE A 23 -8.62 -0.76 1.40
C ILE A 23 -9.69 -1.78 0.93
N ASP A 24 -10.76 -1.98 1.71
CA ASP A 24 -11.86 -2.89 1.37
C ASP A 24 -12.54 -2.50 0.05
N GLU A 25 -12.83 -1.21 -0.12
CA GLU A 25 -13.52 -0.70 -1.31
C GLU A 25 -12.64 -0.80 -2.56
N LEU A 26 -11.32 -0.60 -2.43
CA LEU A 26 -10.38 -0.80 -3.53
C LEU A 26 -10.21 -2.27 -3.89
N GLU A 27 -10.11 -3.16 -2.89
CA GLU A 27 -10.03 -4.60 -3.12
C GLU A 27 -11.23 -5.07 -3.93
N LYS A 28 -12.43 -4.66 -3.51
CA LYS A 28 -13.70 -5.01 -4.18
C LYS A 28 -13.81 -4.43 -5.58
N ASN A 29 -13.62 -3.12 -5.75
CA ASN A 29 -13.86 -2.46 -7.04
C ASN A 29 -12.84 -2.82 -8.11
N LEU A 30 -11.58 -3.06 -7.71
CA LEU A 30 -10.51 -3.44 -8.63
C LEU A 30 -10.34 -4.97 -8.74
N GLN A 31 -11.18 -5.74 -8.05
CA GLN A 31 -11.15 -7.21 -8.03
C GLN A 31 -9.76 -7.75 -7.66
N LEU A 32 -9.15 -7.11 -6.66
CA LEU A 32 -7.84 -7.50 -6.18
C LEU A 32 -7.95 -8.77 -5.33
N LEU A 33 -6.92 -9.61 -5.39
CA LEU A 33 -6.79 -10.74 -4.48
C LEU A 33 -6.44 -10.24 -3.08
N PRO A 34 -6.82 -10.97 -2.00
CA PRO A 34 -6.45 -10.62 -0.63
C PRO A 34 -4.93 -10.43 -0.44
N LEU A 35 -4.13 -11.19 -1.19
CA LEU A 35 -2.68 -11.09 -1.20
C LEU A 35 -2.17 -9.70 -1.67
N HIS A 36 -2.88 -9.03 -2.57
CA HIS A 36 -2.49 -7.72 -3.10
C HIS A 36 -2.63 -6.61 -2.06
N VAL A 37 -3.61 -6.72 -1.16
CA VAL A 37 -3.90 -5.72 -0.12
C VAL A 37 -3.36 -6.11 1.26
N GLU A 38 -2.81 -7.33 1.40
CA GLU A 38 -2.22 -7.84 2.65
C GLU A 38 -1.20 -6.84 3.24
N ALA A 39 -0.31 -6.29 2.41
CA ALA A 39 0.70 -5.34 2.86
C ALA A 39 0.09 -4.09 3.49
N SER A 40 -0.94 -3.50 2.86
CA SER A 40 -1.66 -2.32 3.36
C SER A 40 -2.39 -2.63 4.67
N ARG A 41 -3.06 -3.78 4.76
CA ARG A 41 -3.76 -4.22 5.98
C ARG A 41 -2.79 -4.46 7.15
N MET A 42 -1.69 -5.18 6.91
CA MET A 42 -0.72 -5.49 7.97
C MET A 42 0.04 -4.24 8.42
N THR A 43 0.38 -3.35 7.48
CA THR A 43 1.00 -2.05 7.80
C THR A 43 0.06 -1.21 8.65
N LEU A 44 -1.21 -1.09 8.26
CA LEU A 44 -2.21 -0.36 9.01
C LEU A 44 -2.44 -0.96 10.41
N HIS A 45 -2.48 -2.29 10.52
CA HIS A 45 -2.62 -2.97 11.80
C HIS A 45 -1.42 -2.70 12.73
N ARG A 46 -0.19 -2.79 12.23
CA ARG A 46 1.03 -2.66 13.06
C ARG A 46 1.36 -1.21 13.42
N PHE A 47 1.35 -0.33 12.42
CA PHE A 47 1.89 1.03 12.54
C PHE A 47 0.80 2.10 12.53
N GLY A 48 -0.45 1.71 12.30
CA GLY A 48 -1.52 2.66 12.06
C GLY A 48 -1.28 3.47 10.78
N ASN A 49 -1.91 4.63 10.72
CA ASN A 49 -1.73 5.56 9.62
C ASN A 49 -0.51 6.45 9.86
N THR A 50 0.64 6.08 9.29
CA THR A 50 1.86 6.91 9.30
C THR A 50 1.84 8.02 8.23
N SER A 51 0.65 8.47 7.80
CA SER A 51 0.49 9.49 6.76
C SER A 51 1.13 9.05 5.44
N SER A 52 1.88 9.92 4.77
CA SER A 52 2.50 9.67 3.46
C SER A 52 3.56 8.57 3.48
N SER A 53 4.13 8.20 4.64
CA SER A 53 5.14 7.14 4.71
C SER A 53 4.55 5.72 4.65
N SER A 54 3.24 5.53 4.84
CA SER A 54 2.64 4.19 4.90
C SER A 54 2.96 3.33 3.69
N ILE A 55 2.97 3.91 2.48
CA ILE A 55 3.28 3.19 1.24
C ILE A 55 4.69 2.57 1.21
N TRP A 56 5.63 3.15 1.94
CA TRP A 56 7.00 2.64 2.04
C TRP A 56 7.11 1.50 3.06
N TYR A 57 6.33 1.57 4.15
CA TYR A 57 6.21 0.45 5.08
C TYR A 57 5.52 -0.76 4.42
N GLU A 58 4.54 -0.53 3.55
CA GLU A 58 3.88 -1.57 2.75
C GLU A 58 4.84 -2.22 1.74
N LEU A 59 5.69 -1.43 1.07
CA LEU A 59 6.73 -1.95 0.19
C LEU A 59 7.76 -2.77 0.98
N ALA A 60 8.21 -2.24 2.13
CA ALA A 60 9.14 -2.93 3.01
C ALA A 60 8.56 -4.25 3.57
N TYR A 61 7.25 -4.33 3.80
CA TYR A 61 6.56 -5.57 4.17
C TYR A 61 6.70 -6.61 3.05
N THR A 62 6.44 -6.20 1.80
CA THR A 62 6.53 -7.07 0.63
C THR A 62 7.96 -7.58 0.40
N GLU A 63 8.96 -6.71 0.62
CA GLU A 63 10.38 -7.07 0.60
C GLU A 63 10.75 -8.04 1.72
N ALA A 64 10.29 -7.78 2.94
CA ALA A 64 10.54 -8.62 4.11
C ALA A 64 9.91 -10.02 3.96
N LYS A 65 8.77 -10.13 3.27
CA LYS A 65 8.18 -11.42 2.88
C LYS A 65 8.99 -12.19 1.83
N GLY A 66 10.03 -11.59 1.25
CA GLY A 66 10.85 -12.20 0.19
C GLY A 66 10.07 -12.45 -1.09
N ARG A 67 8.96 -11.72 -1.31
CA ARG A 67 8.07 -11.92 -2.46
C ARG A 67 8.51 -11.14 -3.71
N MET A 68 9.46 -10.21 -3.59
CA MET A 68 9.84 -9.33 -4.70
C MET A 68 11.04 -9.87 -5.52
N ARG A 69 10.75 -10.38 -6.72
CA ARG A 69 11.70 -10.92 -7.70
C ARG A 69 11.86 -10.00 -8.91
N LYS A 70 12.98 -10.14 -9.63
CA LYS A 70 13.23 -9.40 -10.88
C LYS A 70 12.04 -9.57 -11.84
N GLY A 71 11.58 -8.46 -12.39
CA GLY A 71 10.45 -8.41 -13.33
C GLY A 71 9.08 -8.24 -12.67
N ASN A 72 8.95 -8.49 -11.36
CA ASN A 72 7.70 -8.22 -10.64
C ASN A 72 7.35 -6.73 -10.69
N ARG A 73 6.05 -6.46 -10.65
CA ARG A 73 5.51 -5.10 -10.64
C ARG A 73 4.77 -4.85 -9.34
N VAL A 74 4.95 -3.66 -8.77
CA VAL A 74 4.21 -3.19 -7.59
C VAL A 74 3.45 -1.95 -8.02
N TRP A 75 2.14 -1.96 -7.80
CA TRP A 75 1.30 -0.79 -8.02
C TRP A 75 0.98 -0.15 -6.67
N GLN A 76 1.48 1.06 -6.45
CA GLN A 76 1.16 1.86 -5.27
C GLN A 76 0.04 2.84 -5.61
N ILE A 77 -0.99 2.84 -4.78
CA ILE A 77 -2.10 3.79 -4.84
C ILE A 77 -2.19 4.47 -3.48
N ALA A 78 -2.04 5.79 -3.45
CA ALA A 78 -2.04 6.57 -2.22
C ALA A 78 -3.14 7.63 -2.26
N PHE A 79 -3.94 7.68 -1.20
CA PHE A 79 -5.01 8.66 -1.02
C PHE A 79 -4.60 9.70 0.03
N GLY A 80 -4.71 10.98 -0.34
CA GLY A 80 -4.45 12.12 0.51
C GLY A 80 -5.71 12.96 0.75
N SER A 81 -5.58 13.96 1.63
CA SER A 81 -6.66 14.92 1.90
C SER A 81 -7.09 15.65 0.62
N GLY A 82 -8.40 15.85 0.45
CA GLY A 82 -8.98 16.64 -0.65
C GLY A 82 -9.05 15.89 -1.99
N PHE A 83 -9.45 14.62 -1.97
CA PHE A 83 -9.62 13.76 -3.16
C PHE A 83 -8.34 13.54 -3.99
N LYS A 84 -7.17 13.78 -3.41
CA LYS A 84 -5.90 13.53 -4.09
C LYS A 84 -5.62 12.04 -4.11
N CYS A 85 -5.44 11.50 -5.30
CA CYS A 85 -4.96 10.15 -5.52
C CYS A 85 -3.62 10.22 -6.26
N ASN A 86 -2.62 9.49 -5.77
CA ASN A 86 -1.36 9.27 -6.47
C ASN A 86 -1.25 7.78 -6.83
N SER A 87 -0.78 7.49 -8.03
CA SER A 87 -0.65 6.14 -8.58
C SER A 87 0.72 6.00 -9.22
N ALA A 88 1.48 4.97 -8.83
CA ALA A 88 2.79 4.68 -9.38
C ALA A 88 2.98 3.16 -9.57
N VAL A 89 3.54 2.77 -10.71
CA VAL A 89 3.90 1.37 -10.98
C VAL A 89 5.42 1.24 -11.00
N TRP A 90 5.93 0.39 -10.12
CA TRP A 90 7.33 0.07 -9.99
C TRP A 90 7.61 -1.29 -10.61
N LYS A 91 8.80 -1.47 -11.21
CA LYS A 91 9.28 -2.78 -11.69
C LYS A 91 10.56 -3.14 -10.96
N ALA A 92 10.61 -4.30 -10.33
CA ALA A 92 11.81 -4.81 -9.70
C ALA A 92 12.87 -5.13 -10.78
N LEU A 93 13.98 -4.41 -10.76
CA LEU A 93 15.08 -4.60 -11.74
C LEU A 93 16.00 -5.79 -11.37
N ARG A 94 15.93 -6.22 -10.11
CA ARG A 94 16.71 -7.32 -9.54
C ARG A 94 15.86 -8.10 -8.53
N ASN A 95 16.35 -9.26 -8.11
CA ASN A 95 15.77 -9.97 -6.96
C ASN A 95 16.07 -9.16 -5.70
N VAL A 96 15.02 -8.82 -4.95
CA VAL A 96 15.16 -8.06 -3.70
C VAL A 96 15.18 -9.06 -2.55
N LYS A 97 16.27 -9.05 -1.77
CA LYS A 97 16.40 -9.87 -0.57
C LYS A 97 15.79 -9.11 0.62
N PRO A 98 15.13 -9.80 1.57
CA PRO A 98 14.78 -9.20 2.85
C PRO A 98 15.98 -8.50 3.48
N SER A 99 15.79 -7.27 3.95
CA SER A 99 16.83 -6.47 4.60
C SER A 99 16.81 -6.71 6.11
N ALA A 100 17.99 -6.87 6.71
CA ALA A 100 18.21 -6.92 8.17
C ALA A 100 18.13 -5.52 8.84
N ASN A 101 17.67 -4.50 8.13
CA ASN A 101 17.37 -3.17 8.70
C ASN A 101 15.94 -2.75 8.32
N SER A 102 15.06 -3.74 8.04
CA SER A 102 13.67 -3.49 7.69
C SER A 102 12.84 -3.23 8.96
N PRO A 103 11.83 -2.34 8.93
CA PRO A 103 10.89 -2.15 10.05
C PRO A 103 10.07 -3.41 10.41
N TRP A 104 10.21 -4.47 9.61
CA TRP A 104 9.55 -5.76 9.76
C TRP A 104 10.47 -6.91 10.19
N GLU A 105 11.78 -6.69 10.29
CA GLU A 105 12.78 -7.75 10.47
C GLU A 105 12.45 -8.70 11.63
N ASP A 106 12.14 -8.13 12.79
CA ASP A 106 11.93 -8.83 14.06
C ASP A 106 10.58 -9.58 14.12
N CYS A 107 9.65 -9.28 13.22
CA CYS A 107 8.25 -9.68 13.37
C CYS A 107 7.60 -10.23 12.11
N ILE A 108 8.22 -10.16 10.93
CA ILE A 108 7.57 -10.46 9.65
C ILE A 108 7.00 -11.89 9.60
N HIS A 109 7.61 -12.81 10.34
CA HIS A 109 7.19 -14.20 10.47
C HIS A 109 5.85 -14.37 11.23
N LYS A 110 5.43 -13.37 12.01
CA LYS A 110 4.15 -13.36 12.76
C LYS A 110 2.96 -12.90 11.91
N TYR A 111 3.22 -12.40 10.70
CA TYR A 111 2.20 -11.89 9.79
C TYR A 111 1.93 -12.90 8.64
N PRO A 112 0.78 -12.85 7.97
CA PRO A 112 -0.36 -12.00 8.28
C PRO A 112 -1.06 -12.45 9.56
N VAL A 113 -1.61 -11.48 10.30
CA VAL A 113 -2.53 -11.75 11.42
C VAL A 113 -3.96 -11.73 10.91
N GLN A 114 -4.85 -12.46 11.57
CA GLN A 114 -6.29 -12.38 11.29
C GLN A 114 -6.81 -11.04 11.80
N ILE A 115 -7.32 -10.20 10.90
CA ILE A 115 -7.98 -8.96 11.24
C ILE A 115 -9.48 -9.25 11.30
N ALA A 116 -10.12 -8.94 12.42
CA ALA A 116 -11.58 -9.04 12.52
C ALA A 116 -12.22 -8.11 11.49
N ALA A 117 -13.15 -8.66 10.70
CA ALA A 117 -13.95 -7.91 9.74
C ALA A 117 -14.96 -7.00 10.44
#